data_AF-A0A0F3GNW4-F1
#
_entry.id   AF-A0A0F3GNW4-F1
#
_cell.length_a   1.000
_cell.length_b   1.000
_cell.length_c   1.000
_cell.angle_alpha   90.00
_cell.angle_beta   90.00
_cell.angle_gamma   90.00
#
_symmetry.space_group_name_H-M   'P 1'
#
loop_
_entity.id
_entity.type
_entity.pdbx_description
1 polymer ?
#
loop_
_entity_poly.entity_id
_entity_poly.type
_entity_poly.pdbx_seq_one_letter_code
_entity_poly.pdbx_strand_id
1 'polypeptide(L)' 'MEAKPMAEALDSISGMYVAVFAYVNGKWMIYDPSNLPGSDLTTMTPGYGYWIYAVADTNWSLK' A
#
# COMPACT_ATOMS: atom_id res chain seq x y z
N MET A 1 15.48 5.84 4.04
CA MET A 1 14.12 5.39 4.36
C MET A 1 14.17 3.88 4.43
N GLU A 2 13.53 3.29 5.43
CA GLU A 2 13.49 1.84 5.61
C GLU A 2 12.16 1.29 5.10
N ALA A 3 12.14 0.00 4.77
CA ALA A 3 10.92 -0.68 4.38
C ALA A 3 9.96 -0.79 5.57
N LYS A 4 8.66 -0.61 5.33
CA LYS A 4 7.62 -0.65 6.38
C LYS A 4 6.50 -1.61 6.03
N PRO A 5 5.85 -2.28 7.01
CA PRO A 5 4.62 -3.01 6.77
C PRO A 5 3.57 -2.11 6.09
N MET A 6 2.81 -2.65 5.13
CA MET A 6 1.83 -1.83 4.37
C MET A 6 0.83 -1.11 5.29
N ALA A 7 0.34 -1.80 6.33
CA ALA A 7 -0.61 -1.23 7.28
C ALA A 7 -0.01 -0.01 8.03
N GLU A 8 1.26 -0.08 8.41
CA GLU A 8 1.95 1.04 9.08
C GLU A 8 2.21 2.20 8.11
N ALA A 9 2.67 1.89 6.89
CA ALA A 9 2.98 2.90 5.88
C ALA A 9 1.74 3.70 5.44
N LEU A 10 0.55 3.09 5.50
CA LEU A 10 -0.72 3.65 5.04
C LEU A 10 -1.63 4.08 6.19
N ASP A 11 -1.15 4.06 7.44
CA ASP A 11 -1.96 4.35 8.63
C ASP A 11 -2.64 5.73 8.56
N SER A 12 -1.94 6.74 8.04
CA SER A 12 -2.48 8.11 7.90
C SER A 12 -3.69 8.23 6.97
N ILE A 13 -3.92 7.24 6.12
CA ILE A 13 -5.05 7.19 5.19
C ILE A 13 -5.91 5.93 5.37
N SER A 14 -5.85 5.28 6.54
CA SER A 14 -6.66 4.11 6.86
C SER A 14 -8.14 4.39 6.61
N GLY A 15 -8.82 3.48 5.89
CA GLY A 15 -10.22 3.62 5.48
C GLY A 15 -10.47 4.56 4.28
N MET A 16 -9.44 5.22 3.74
CA MET A 16 -9.55 6.15 2.60
C MET A 16 -9.10 5.56 1.26
N TYR A 17 -8.78 4.27 1.24
CA TYR A 17 -8.40 3.54 0.02
C TYR A 17 -8.95 2.12 0.05
N VAL A 18 -9.12 1.53 -1.13
CA VAL A 18 -9.57 0.15 -1.32
C VAL A 18 -8.39 -0.81 -1.44
N ALA A 19 -7.38 -0.43 -2.22
CA ALA A 19 -6.22 -1.29 -2.47
C ALA A 19 -4.98 -0.48 -2.84
N VAL A 20 -3.81 -1.08 -2.66
CA VAL A 20 -2.53 -0.58 -3.15
C VAL A 20 -1.86 -1.61 -4.03
N PHE A 21 -1.31 -1.16 -5.15
CA PHE A 21 -0.62 -1.99 -6.12
C PHE A 21 0.84 -1.59 -6.23
N ALA A 22 1.70 -2.57 -6.51
CA ALA A 22 3.09 -2.34 -6.88
C ALA A 22 3.53 -3.36 -7.93
N TYR A 23 4.42 -2.95 -8.83
CA TYR A 23 5.06 -3.87 -9.77
C TYR A 23 6.45 -4.24 -9.25
N VAL A 24 6.60 -5.49 -8.81
CA VAL A 24 7.82 -5.98 -8.13
C VAL A 24 8.29 -7.23 -8.85
N ASN A 25 9.57 -7.27 -9.25
CA ASN A 25 10.21 -8.42 -9.89
C ASN A 25 9.41 -9.03 -11.06
N GLY A 26 8.81 -8.17 -11.90
CA GLY A 26 8.07 -8.62 -13.09
C GLY A 26 6.61 -9.02 -12.84
N LYS A 27 6.07 -8.82 -11.64
CA LYS A 27 4.69 -9.18 -11.28
C LYS A 27 3.97 -8.02 -10.59
N TRP A 28 2.67 -7.89 -10.85
CA TRP A 28 1.77 -7.06 -10.07
C TRP A 28 1.47 -7.70 -8.72
N MET A 29 1.63 -6.91 -7.68
CA MET A 29 1.35 -7.26 -6.29
C MET A 29 0.24 -6.35 -5.77
N ILE A 30 -0.58 -6.86 -4.84
CA ILE A 30 -1.72 -6.14 -4.26
C ILE A 30 -1.72 -6.20 -2.72
N TYR A 31 -2.07 -5.08 -2.12
CA TYR A 31 -2.46 -4.96 -0.72
C TYR A 31 -3.91 -4.48 -0.65
N ASP A 32 -4.79 -5.29 -0.05
CA ASP A 32 -6.18 -4.96 0.26
C ASP A 32 -6.40 -5.13 1.77
N PRO A 33 -6.62 -4.04 2.53
CA PRO A 33 -6.79 -4.11 3.98
C PRO A 33 -8.06 -4.89 4.39
N SER A 34 -9.03 -5.06 3.49
CA SER A 34 -10.24 -5.86 3.68
C SER A 34 -10.07 -7.34 3.30
N ASN A 35 -9.01 -7.69 2.56
CA ASN A 35 -8.69 -9.05 2.13
C ASN A 35 -7.19 -9.37 2.25
N LEU A 36 -6.69 -9.39 3.49
CA LEU A 36 -5.29 -9.73 3.78
C LEU A 36 -4.87 -11.13 3.27
N PRO A 37 -5.70 -12.19 3.34
CA PRO A 37 -5.33 -13.50 2.78
C PRO A 37 -5.13 -13.50 1.25
N GLY A 38 -5.81 -12.58 0.54
CA GLY A 38 -5.64 -12.39 -0.91
C GLY A 38 -4.56 -11.38 -1.30
N SER A 39 -3.89 -10.77 -0.31
CA SER A 39 -2.86 -9.75 -0.52
C SER A 39 -1.47 -10.36 -0.54
N ASP A 40 -0.65 -10.00 -1.53
CA ASP A 40 0.75 -10.45 -1.65
C ASP A 40 1.77 -9.29 -1.53
N LEU A 41 1.31 -8.03 -1.53
CA LEU A 41 2.11 -6.86 -1.19
C LEU A 41 2.03 -6.61 0.33
N THR A 42 3.03 -7.06 1.09
CA THR A 42 3.03 -6.95 2.56
C THR A 42 3.93 -5.85 3.10
N THR A 43 4.84 -5.31 2.28
CA THR A 43 5.82 -4.29 2.69
C THR A 43 5.94 -3.19 1.64
N MET A 44 5.92 -1.95 2.10
CA MET A 44 6.28 -0.76 1.32
C MET A 44 7.80 -0.56 1.42
N THR A 45 8.51 -0.86 0.34
CA THR A 45 9.96 -0.78 0.23
C THR A 45 10.33 0.44 -0.63
N PRO A 46 11.22 1.33 -0.16
CA PRO A 46 11.68 2.47 -0.96
C PRO A 46 12.28 2.04 -2.30
N GLY A 47 12.03 2.83 -3.35
CA GLY A 47 12.51 2.58 -4.71
C GLY A 47 11.48 1.95 -5.66
N TYR A 48 10.36 1.42 -5.14
CA TYR A 48 9.23 0.98 -5.98
C TYR A 48 8.20 2.08 -6.20
N GLY A 49 7.46 1.96 -7.30
CA GLY A 49 6.24 2.72 -7.54
C GLY A 49 5.05 2.06 -6.87
N TYR A 50 4.17 2.88 -6.29
CA TYR A 50 2.95 2.46 -5.62
C TYR A 50 1.75 3.20 -6.18
N TRP A 51 0.68 2.47 -6.48
CA TRP A 51 -0.59 3.03 -6.93
C TRP A 51 -1.64 2.78 -5.86
N ILE A 52 -2.19 3.85 -5.31
CA ILE A 52 -3.20 3.79 -4.26
C ILE A 52 -4.56 4.04 -4.90
N TYR A 53 -5.46 3.06 -4.80
CA TYR A 53 -6.86 3.24 -5.21
C TYR A 53 -7.62 3.93 -4.06
N ALA A 54 -7.54 5.26 -4.03
CA ALA A 54 -8.23 6.10 -3.05
C ALA A 54 -9.74 6.22 -3.37
N VAL A 55 -10.57 6.36 -2.33
CA VAL A 55 -12.03 6.55 -2.46
C VAL A 55 -12.48 7.99 -2.19
N ALA A 56 -11.59 8.83 -1.66
CA ALA A 56 -11.81 10.24 -1.41
C ALA A 56 -10.47 10.99 -1.39
N ASP A 57 -10.53 12.32 -1.53
CA ASP A 57 -9.37 13.19 -1.33
C ASP A 57 -8.80 12.98 0.09
N THR A 58 -7.49 12.76 0.17
CA THR A 58 -6.82 12.46 1.45
C THR A 58 -5.38 12.94 1.44
N ASN A 59 -4.81 13.12 2.64
CA ASN A 59 -3.41 13.47 2.83
C ASN A 59 -2.65 12.27 3.36
N TRP A 60 -1.82 11.69 2.51
CA TRP A 60 -0.90 10.64 2.93
C TRP A 60 0.37 11.24 3.52
N SER A 61 0.67 10.85 4.75
CA SER A 61 1.95 11.14 5.41
C SER A 61 2.64 9.84 5.80
N LEU A 62 3.90 9.71 5.40
CA LEU A 62 4.78 8.63 5.85
C LEU A 62 5.59 9.14 7.05
N LYS A 63 5.39 8.54 8.23
CA LYS A 63 6.14 8.84 9.45
C LYS A 63 7.35 7.92 9.60
#